data_AF-A0A965HRQ0-F1
#
_entry.id   AF-A0A965HRQ0-F1
#
_cell.length_a   1.000
_cell.length_b   1.000
_cell.length_c   1.000
_cell.angle_alpha   90.00
_cell.angle_beta   90.00
_cell.angle_gamma   90.00
#
_symmetry.space_group_name_H-M   'P 1'
#
loop_
_entity.id
_entity.type
_entity.pdbx_description
1 polymer ?
#
loop_
_entity_poly.entity_id
_entity_poly.type
_entity_poly.pdbx_seq_one_letter_code
_entity_poly.pdbx_strand_id
1 'polypeptide(L)'
;MGTKRWRPQLIALAILLAFVGFSYSYVRYFVRSRTHGVIVFFVPGASPELLALAQARDPNRKLSGLDHADSMAFVESQCSDQLTGDAAALASFLATGQPGPAGRLSLQYDGKPADTLLYEAQRRGRAVG
;
A
#
# COMPACT_ATOMS: atom_id res chain seq x y z
N MET A 1 50.43 -0.13 41.10
CA MET A 1 49.16 -0.87 41.18
C MET A 1 48.03 0.08 40.79
N GLY A 2 47.45 -0.13 39.60
CA GLY A 2 46.53 0.81 38.96
C GLY A 2 45.25 1.00 39.75
N THR A 3 45.02 2.23 40.21
CA THR A 3 43.76 2.66 40.82
C THR A 3 42.62 2.38 39.83
N LYS A 4 41.74 1.44 40.18
CA LYS A 4 40.58 1.02 39.37
C LYS A 4 39.81 2.26 38.88
N ARG A 5 40.02 2.65 37.62
CA ARG A 5 39.29 3.73 36.93
C ARG A 5 37.90 3.23 36.53
N TRP A 6 37.15 2.66 37.47
CA TRP A 6 35.83 2.08 37.22
C TRP A 6 34.83 3.18 36.80
N ARG A 7 34.86 4.33 37.48
CA ARG A 7 33.96 5.47 37.21
C ARG A 7 33.90 5.90 35.73
N PRO A 8 35.03 6.22 35.06
CA PRO A 8 34.98 6.58 33.64
C PRO A 8 34.55 5.40 32.76
N GLN A 9 34.82 4.16 33.17
CA GLN A 9 34.44 2.97 32.42
C GLN A 9 32.91 2.71 32.45
N LEU A 10 32.24 2.99 33.58
CA LEU A 10 30.77 2.96 33.66
C LEU A 10 30.13 4.09 32.84
N ILE A 11 30.72 5.28 32.86
CA ILE A 11 30.20 6.41 32.07
C ILE A 11 30.32 6.09 30.58
N ALA A 12 31.46 5.54 30.15
CA ALA A 12 31.64 5.09 28.77
C ALA A 12 30.62 4.00 28.37
N LEU A 13 30.34 3.03 29.26
CA LEU A 13 29.34 1.99 29.02
C LEU A 13 27.92 2.58 28.90
N ALA A 14 27.56 3.53 29.76
CA ALA A 14 26.26 4.18 29.72
C ALA A 14 26.05 4.98 28.42
N ILE A 15 27.09 5.71 27.98
CA ILE A 15 27.06 6.43 26.70
C ILE A 15 26.95 5.45 25.52
N LEU A 16 27.69 4.33 25.56
CA LEU A 16 27.62 3.29 24.54
C LEU A 16 26.20 2.71 24.44
N LEU A 17 25.59 2.36 25.58
CA LEU A 17 24.22 1.83 25.62
C LEU A 17 23.20 2.85 25.12
N ALA A 18 23.33 4.11 25.51
CA ALA A 18 22.47 5.19 25.02
C ALA A 18 22.59 5.34 23.50
N PHE A 19 23.82 5.29 22.97
CA PHE A 19 24.08 5.42 21.53
C PHE A 19 23.51 4.23 20.74
N VAL A 20 23.68 3.00 21.24
CA VAL A 20 23.12 1.79 20.62
C VAL A 20 21.59 1.81 20.65
N GLY A 21 21.00 2.15 21.80
CA GLY A 21 19.56 2.27 21.96
C GLY A 21 18.96 3.34 21.04
N PHE A 22 19.62 4.50 20.95
CA PHE A 22 19.20 5.58 20.06
C PHE A 22 19.32 5.18 18.58
N SER A 23 20.43 4.57 18.19
CA SER A 23 20.66 4.11 16.82
C SER A 23 19.63 3.07 16.40
N TYR A 24 19.36 2.08 17.26
CA TYR A 24 18.35 1.07 17.01
C TYR A 24 16.94 1.66 16.90
N SER A 25 16.58 2.55 17.82
CA SER A 25 15.29 3.24 17.83
C SER A 25 15.12 4.11 16.57
N TYR A 26 16.15 4.86 16.18
CA TYR A 26 16.13 5.68 14.98
C TYR A 26 15.90 4.83 13.71
N VAL A 27 16.64 3.73 13.55
CA VAL A 27 16.45 2.83 12.40
C VAL A 27 15.07 2.16 12.44
N ARG A 28 14.61 1.71 13.61
CA ARG A 28 13.34 0.98 13.72
C ARG A 28 12.10 1.87 13.54
N TYR A 29 12.12 3.08 14.10
CA TYR A 29 10.94 3.96 14.15
C TYR A 29 10.99 5.08 13.10
N PHE A 30 12.16 5.68 12.83
CA PHE A 30 12.28 6.79 11.88
C PHE A 30 12.63 6.34 10.46
N VAL A 31 13.44 5.28 10.31
CA VAL A 31 13.71 4.64 9.00
C VAL A 31 12.62 3.60 8.68
N ARG A 32 11.39 3.82 9.18
CA ARG A 32 10.24 3.02 8.78
C ARG A 32 9.97 3.32 7.30
N SER A 33 10.09 2.26 6.49
CA SER A 33 10.00 2.24 5.04
C SER A 33 8.93 3.21 4.51
N ARG A 34 9.36 4.38 4.01
CA ARG A 34 8.51 5.13 3.09
C ARG A 34 8.24 4.21 1.91
N THR A 35 7.00 4.06 1.50
CA THR A 35 6.62 3.24 0.35
C THR A 35 7.29 3.83 -0.90
N HIS A 36 8.45 3.29 -1.29
CA HIS A 36 9.27 3.85 -2.37
C HIS A 36 8.56 3.76 -3.72
N GLY A 37 7.70 2.75 -3.91
CA GLY A 37 6.81 2.58 -5.07
C GLY A 37 5.49 1.93 -4.67
N VAL A 38 4.46 2.14 -5.48
CA VAL A 38 3.17 1.44 -5.37
C VAL A 38 2.93 0.77 -6.71
N ILE A 39 2.69 -0.55 -6.70
CA ILE A 39 2.34 -1.32 -7.89
C ILE A 39 0.93 -1.85 -7.68
N VAL A 40 0.04 -1.55 -8.62
CA VAL A 40 -1.36 -1.97 -8.56
C VAL A 40 -1.62 -2.94 -9.72
N PHE A 41 -2.06 -4.15 -9.39
CA PHE A 41 -2.51 -5.13 -10.38
C PHE A 41 -4.03 -5.07 -10.47
N PHE A 42 -4.55 -4.77 -11.66
CA PHE A 42 -5.98 -4.79 -11.93
C PHE A 42 -6.30 -5.97 -12.85
N VAL A 43 -7.13 -6.90 -12.36
CA VAL A 43 -7.55 -8.08 -13.13
C VAL A 43 -9.06 -7.99 -13.35
N PRO A 44 -9.51 -7.57 -14.55
CA PRO A 44 -10.93 -7.43 -14.82
C PRO A 44 -11.63 -8.79 -14.77
N GLY A 45 -12.77 -8.85 -14.08
CA GLY A 45 -13.57 -10.08 -13.97
C GLY A 45 -13.00 -11.15 -13.02
N ALA A 46 -11.96 -10.84 -12.23
CA ALA A 46 -11.46 -11.74 -11.19
C ALA A 46 -12.39 -11.76 -9.97
N SER A 47 -13.55 -12.42 -10.11
CA SER A 47 -14.41 -12.69 -8.96
C SER A 47 -13.79 -13.78 -8.07
N PRO A 48 -14.06 -13.76 -6.75
CA PRO A 48 -13.61 -14.82 -5.85
C PRO A 48 -14.05 -16.22 -6.31
N GLU A 49 -15.24 -16.32 -6.89
CA GLU A 49 -15.79 -17.56 -7.45
C GLU A 49 -14.98 -18.07 -8.65
N LEU A 50 -14.63 -17.20 -9.59
CA LEU A 50 -13.83 -17.57 -10.75
C LEU A 50 -12.38 -17.91 -10.36
N LEU A 51 -11.82 -17.23 -9.36
CA LEU A 51 -10.51 -17.55 -8.80
C LEU A 51 -10.54 -18.94 -8.14
N ALA A 52 -11.54 -19.23 -7.31
CA ALA A 52 -11.72 -20.53 -6.67
C ALA A 52 -11.90 -21.66 -7.71
N LEU A 53 -12.69 -21.43 -8.75
CA LEU A 53 -12.91 -22.40 -9.82
C LEU A 53 -11.65 -22.64 -10.65
N ALA A 54 -10.87 -21.59 -10.93
CA ALA A 54 -9.58 -21.69 -11.61
C ALA A 54 -8.58 -22.52 -10.79
N GLN A 55 -8.54 -22.32 -9.46
CA GLN A 55 -7.68 -23.09 -8.56
C GLN A 55 -8.12 -24.55 -8.44
N ALA A 56 -9.44 -24.81 -8.40
CA ALA A 56 -9.97 -26.17 -8.39
C ALA A 56 -9.65 -26.93 -9.69
N ARG A 57 -9.59 -26.22 -10.82
CA ARG A 57 -9.27 -26.81 -12.14
C ARG A 57 -7.80 -27.17 -12.29
N ASP A 58 -6.90 -26.40 -11.68
CA ASP A 58 -5.46 -26.66 -11.69
C ASP A 58 -4.88 -26.48 -10.27
N PRO A 59 -4.99 -27.51 -9.41
CA PRO A 59 -4.60 -27.41 -8.00
C PRO A 59 -3.09 -27.25 -7.79
N ASN A 60 -2.26 -27.53 -8.80
CA ASN A 60 -0.82 -27.32 -8.74
C ASN A 60 -0.42 -25.89 -9.12
N ARG A 61 -1.33 -25.11 -9.71
CA ARG A 61 -1.09 -23.72 -10.07
C ARG A 61 -1.19 -22.84 -8.84
N LYS A 62 -0.04 -22.52 -8.26
CA LYS A 62 0.05 -21.56 -7.16
C LYS A 62 -0.06 -20.13 -7.69
N LEU A 63 -0.98 -19.35 -7.12
CA LEU A 63 -1.04 -17.91 -7.35
C LEU A 63 -0.12 -17.26 -6.33
N SER A 64 1.20 -17.38 -6.53
CA SER A 64 2.21 -17.02 -5.52
C SER A 64 2.08 -15.60 -4.96
N GLY A 65 1.48 -14.66 -5.69
CA GLY A 65 1.18 -13.31 -5.19
C GLY A 65 -0.15 -13.17 -4.44
N LEU A 66 -1.18 -13.94 -4.81
CA LEU A 66 -2.51 -13.87 -4.18
C LEU A 66 -2.59 -14.73 -2.91
N ASP A 67 -1.99 -15.93 -2.96
CA ASP A 67 -2.01 -16.91 -1.87
C ASP A 67 -1.13 -16.51 -0.67
N HIS A 68 -0.16 -15.61 -0.90
CA HIS A 68 0.78 -15.12 0.12
C HIS A 68 0.50 -13.66 0.53
N ALA A 69 -0.66 -13.11 0.16
CA ALA A 69 -1.02 -11.76 0.59
C ALA A 69 -1.29 -11.75 2.10
N ASP A 70 -0.54 -10.93 2.84
CA ASP A 70 -0.71 -10.76 4.30
C ASP A 70 -2.07 -10.19 4.70
N SER A 71 -2.79 -9.59 3.74
CA SER A 71 -4.08 -8.94 3.98
C SER A 71 -4.97 -9.05 2.76
N MET A 72 -6.25 -9.35 3.01
CA MET A 72 -7.29 -9.45 1.99
C MET A 72 -8.50 -8.65 2.46
N ALA A 73 -9.10 -7.91 1.54
CA ALA A 73 -10.31 -7.13 1.80
C ALA A 73 -11.28 -7.26 0.62
N PHE A 74 -12.56 -7.26 0.94
CA PHE A 74 -13.61 -7.11 -0.06
C PHE A 74 -13.84 -5.61 -0.31
N VAL A 75 -13.90 -5.24 -1.58
CA VAL A 75 -14.16 -3.87 -2.01
C VAL A 75 -15.46 -3.89 -2.80
N GLU A 76 -16.44 -3.14 -2.34
CA GLU A 76 -17.67 -2.92 -3.11
C GLU A 76 -17.40 -1.93 -4.24
N SER A 77 -17.85 -2.27 -5.44
CA SER A 77 -17.81 -1.36 -6.59
C SER A 77 -18.79 -0.22 -6.34
N GLN A 78 -18.26 0.97 -6.01
CA GLN A 78 -19.08 2.14 -5.76
C GLN A 78 -19.31 2.93 -7.04
N CYS A 79 -20.58 3.15 -7.36
CA CYS A 79 -21.05 3.95 -8.49
C CYS A 79 -22.09 4.94 -7.98
N SER A 80 -22.08 6.17 -8.48
CA SER A 80 -22.93 7.22 -7.93
C SER A 80 -24.36 7.23 -8.50
N ASP A 81 -24.55 6.75 -9.73
CA ASP A 81 -25.80 6.84 -10.49
C ASP A 81 -26.46 5.48 -10.76
N GLN A 82 -25.75 4.37 -10.51
CA GLN A 82 -26.25 3.01 -10.72
C GLN A 82 -25.97 2.11 -9.52
N LEU A 83 -26.83 1.11 -9.32
CA LEU A 83 -26.65 0.07 -8.29
C LEU A 83 -25.49 -0.89 -8.61
N THR A 84 -25.12 -0.98 -9.89
CA THR A 84 -24.00 -1.81 -10.34
C THR A 84 -23.02 -0.91 -11.08
N GLY A 85 -21.83 -0.73 -10.52
CA GLY A 85 -20.78 0.04 -11.17
C GLY A 85 -20.22 -0.70 -12.39
N ASP A 86 -20.00 0.02 -13.48
CA ASP A 86 -19.27 -0.49 -14.64
C ASP A 86 -17.75 -0.41 -14.41
N ALA A 87 -16.98 -0.94 -15.37
CA ALA A 87 -15.53 -0.94 -15.27
C ALA A 87 -14.94 0.47 -15.18
N ALA A 88 -15.57 1.47 -15.81
CA ALA A 88 -15.13 2.86 -15.79
C ALA A 88 -15.34 3.52 -14.43
N ALA A 89 -16.51 3.32 -13.81
CA ALA A 89 -16.80 3.79 -12.46
C ALA A 89 -15.86 3.15 -11.44
N LEU A 90 -15.63 1.83 -11.52
CA LEU A 90 -14.71 1.14 -10.63
C LEU A 90 -13.27 1.63 -10.79
N ALA A 91 -12.78 1.78 -12.03
CA ALA A 91 -11.45 2.31 -12.29
C ALA A 91 -11.29 3.74 -11.74
N SER A 92 -12.31 4.58 -11.91
CA SER A 92 -12.34 5.93 -11.35
C SER A 92 -12.33 5.92 -9.83
N PHE A 93 -13.13 5.07 -9.19
CA PHE A 93 -13.17 4.92 -7.74
C PHE A 93 -11.82 4.48 -7.19
N LEU A 94 -11.18 3.48 -7.80
CA LEU A 94 -9.84 3.02 -7.38
C LEU A 94 -8.76 4.07 -7.61
N ALA A 95 -8.88 4.86 -8.67
CA ALA A 95 -7.90 5.89 -8.99
C ALA A 95 -8.07 7.17 -8.14
N THR A 96 -9.29 7.54 -7.77
CA THR A 96 -9.59 8.85 -7.15
C THR A 96 -10.04 8.74 -5.68
N GLY A 97 -10.45 7.54 -5.25
CA GLY A 97 -11.04 7.30 -3.94
C GLY A 97 -12.49 7.79 -3.80
N GLN A 98 -13.10 8.32 -4.86
CA GLN A 98 -14.47 8.85 -4.84
C GLN A 98 -15.39 8.11 -5.83
N PRO A 99 -16.65 7.85 -5.45
CA PRO A 99 -17.62 7.26 -6.38
C PRO A 99 -17.92 8.24 -7.52
N GLY A 100 -17.84 7.74 -8.75
CA GLY A 100 -18.12 8.49 -9.96
C GLY A 100 -19.32 7.92 -10.73
N PRO A 101 -19.81 8.65 -11.75
CA PRO A 101 -20.89 8.18 -12.62
C PRO A 101 -20.44 7.06 -13.56
N ALA A 102 -21.35 6.16 -13.90
CA ALA A 102 -21.12 5.07 -14.84
C ALA A 102 -20.70 5.58 -16.24
N GLY A 103 -19.82 4.84 -16.91
CA GLY A 103 -19.35 5.13 -18.27
C GLY A 103 -18.41 6.34 -18.36
N ARG A 104 -17.99 6.91 -17.23
CA ARG A 104 -17.15 8.10 -17.16
C ARG A 104 -15.89 7.84 -16.35
N LEU A 105 -14.80 8.46 -16.79
CA LEU A 105 -13.47 8.31 -16.17
C LEU A 105 -13.05 9.58 -15.46
N SER A 106 -12.51 9.45 -14.25
CA SER A 106 -11.87 10.54 -13.48
C SER A 106 -12.77 11.76 -13.29
N LEU A 107 -14.07 11.54 -13.10
CA LEU A 107 -15.04 12.58 -12.79
C LEU A 107 -15.65 12.34 -11.41
N GLN A 108 -15.80 13.42 -10.66
CA GLN A 108 -16.62 13.44 -9.44
C GLN A 108 -18.11 13.40 -9.80
N TYR A 109 -18.95 13.15 -8.79
CA TYR A 109 -20.40 13.21 -8.93
C TYR A 109 -20.91 14.56 -9.48
N ASP A 110 -20.23 15.67 -9.14
CA ASP A 110 -20.57 17.01 -9.61
C ASP A 110 -20.12 17.31 -11.05
N GLY A 111 -19.51 16.34 -11.73
CA GLY A 111 -18.99 16.46 -13.09
C GLY A 111 -17.65 17.18 -13.20
N LYS A 112 -16.98 17.51 -12.08
CA LYS A 112 -15.63 18.06 -12.10
C LYS A 112 -14.58 16.97 -12.27
N PRO A 113 -13.42 17.29 -12.87
CA PRO A 113 -12.30 16.37 -12.91
C PRO A 113 -11.82 16.02 -11.49
N ALA A 114 -11.61 14.75 -11.25
CA ALA A 114 -11.06 14.20 -10.02
C ALA A 114 -9.56 13.94 -10.19
N ASP A 115 -8.75 14.38 -9.21
CA ASP A 115 -7.32 14.07 -9.18
C ASP A 115 -7.14 12.56 -8.93
N THR A 116 -6.42 11.89 -9.82
CA THR A 116 -6.12 10.45 -9.70
C THR A 116 -4.84 10.21 -8.92
N LEU A 117 -4.66 9.00 -8.40
CA LEU A 117 -3.46 8.55 -7.70
C LEU A 117 -2.20 8.71 -8.56
N LEU A 118 -2.32 8.51 -9.88
CA LEU A 118 -1.24 8.77 -10.84
C LEU A 118 -0.91 10.26 -10.90
N TYR A 119 -1.92 11.12 -10.96
CA TYR A 119 -1.71 12.55 -11.03
C TYR A 119 -1.17 13.13 -9.71
N GLU A 120 -1.62 12.64 -8.56
CA GLU A 120 -1.02 12.96 -7.27
C GLU A 120 0.45 12.52 -7.19
N ALA A 121 0.77 11.32 -7.67
CA ALA A 121 2.13 10.81 -7.70
C ALA A 121 3.04 11.67 -8.60
N GLN A 122 2.55 12.03 -9.79
CA GLN A 122 3.25 12.91 -10.72
C GLN A 122 3.48 14.31 -10.13
N ARG A 123 2.48 14.92 -9.51
CA ARG A 123 2.59 16.23 -8.83
C ARG A 123 3.63 16.23 -7.71
N ARG A 124 3.81 15.10 -7.04
CA ARG A 124 4.84 14.91 -6.00
C ARG A 124 6.23 14.56 -6.57
N GLY A 125 6.41 14.63 -7.89
CA GLY A 125 7.68 14.33 -8.56
C GLY A 125 8.03 12.85 -8.58
N ARG A 126 7.06 11.94 -8.45
CA ARG A 126 7.27 10.50 -8.55
C ARG A 126 7.12 10.04 -10.00
N ALA A 127 7.90 9.04 -10.39
CA ALA A 127 7.71 8.34 -11.65
C ALA A 127 6.38 7.57 -11.63
N VAL A 128 5.67 7.60 -12.76
CA VAL A 128 4.36 6.96 -12.97
C VAL A 128 4.38 6.18 -14.27
N GLY A 129 3.60 5.10 -14.35
CA GLY A 129 3.48 4.20 -15.51
C GLY A 129 2.32 3.23 -15.36
#